data_AF-A0A9R0NX69-F1
#
_entry.id   AF-A0A9R0NX69-F1
#
_cell.length_a   1.000
_cell.length_b   1.000
_cell.length_c   1.000
_cell.angle_alpha   90.00
_cell.angle_beta   90.00
_cell.angle_gamma   90.00
#
_symmetry.space_group_name_H-M   'P 1'
#
loop_
_entity.id
_entity.type
_entity.pdbx_description
1 polymer ?
#
loop_
_entity_poly.entity_id
_entity_poly.type
_entity_poly.pdbx_seq_one_letter_code
_entity_poly.pdbx_strand_id
1 'polypeptide(L)'
;MLAGGATASAAQTGSLVGAASGRCLDVTGNVQTAGTGIEIWDCNGQANQQWTVTDAGELRVFGGSMCLDAGQIAAGTKLQIRTCTGAANQKFTLRSDGSVYGAQSGLCADVNAAATANGTTVQLWGCHGQANQRWSLGGGSTPPGGTCAANPVNPRATAQAKNLLCYFYSQYGNHIISGQEESTWVAGSEYEMNYIHDHTGKYPAIRGMDIEQDGVGGRGVTWWNAGGIPMVGYHMGAPTKPDTYEGSQMAVSINAVLTPGTAEYASFVQRLDKAAAQLQIMENAGVPVLWRPFHEAGGTWFWWSKEGGSQYKRLWQFEYNYLTGTKGLDNLVWLLPFNGQPDSSFYPGKSLADIAGSDTYAGDYGPQTGLFNATKNIVGGTIPIALHENGPIPDPDQLQSSNTRWVMFNTWHTDWLTNTSHNSISQLQKTYNSSYVITRDEVPNLK
;
A
#
# COMPACT_ATOMS: atom_id res chain seq x y z
N MET A 1 -11.20 -27.14 38.55
CA MET A 1 -9.99 -26.29 38.43
C MET A 1 -9.19 -26.78 37.25
N LEU A 2 -9.22 -26.07 36.12
CA LEU A 2 -8.23 -26.23 35.05
C LEU A 2 -7.87 -24.81 34.60
N ALA A 3 -6.58 -24.50 34.72
CA ALA A 3 -6.00 -23.19 34.51
C ALA A 3 -6.05 -22.80 33.02
N GLY A 4 -6.47 -21.56 32.75
CA GLY A 4 -6.34 -20.96 31.43
C GLY A 4 -4.87 -20.65 31.15
N GLY A 5 -4.32 -21.28 30.10
CA GLY A 5 -3.05 -20.87 29.53
C GLY A 5 -3.26 -19.56 28.77
N ALA A 6 -2.65 -18.48 29.25
CA ALA A 6 -2.53 -17.25 28.48
C ALA A 6 -1.69 -17.53 27.23
N THR A 7 -2.25 -17.27 26.06
CA THR A 7 -1.54 -17.28 24.79
C THR A 7 -0.47 -16.17 24.82
N ALA A 8 0.80 -16.54 24.67
CA ALA A 8 1.90 -15.59 24.59
C ALA A 8 1.71 -14.65 23.38
N SER A 9 1.88 -13.36 23.60
CA SER A 9 1.87 -12.36 22.53
C SER A 9 3.12 -12.56 21.66
N ALA A 10 2.99 -12.48 20.35
CA ALA A 10 4.15 -12.55 19.47
C ALA A 10 5.10 -11.36 19.73
N ALA A 11 6.41 -11.61 19.78
CA ALA A 11 7.42 -10.57 19.87
C ALA A 11 7.33 -9.62 18.65
N GLN A 12 7.22 -8.32 18.90
CA GLN A 12 7.03 -7.32 17.85
C GLN A 12 8.39 -6.74 17.42
N THR A 13 8.69 -6.77 16.12
CA THR A 13 9.93 -6.21 15.56
C THR A 13 9.63 -5.01 14.67
N GLY A 14 10.41 -3.95 14.80
CA GLY A 14 10.32 -2.77 13.96
C GLY A 14 11.26 -1.66 14.39
N SER A 15 11.11 -0.51 13.77
CA SER A 15 11.87 0.68 14.14
C SER A 15 11.22 1.42 15.30
N LEU A 16 12.04 1.79 16.28
CA LEU A 16 11.62 2.70 17.34
C LEU A 16 11.84 4.13 16.86
N VAL A 17 10.77 4.83 16.48
CA VAL A 17 10.81 6.17 15.90
C VAL A 17 10.59 7.21 17.01
N GLY A 18 11.53 8.13 17.16
CA GLY A 18 11.47 9.21 18.15
C GLY A 18 10.46 10.28 17.75
N ALA A 19 9.53 10.61 18.65
CA ALA A 19 8.45 11.55 18.37
C ALA A 19 8.91 12.99 18.10
N ALA A 20 10.05 13.40 18.67
CA ALA A 20 10.60 14.76 18.48
C ALA A 20 11.22 14.98 17.11
N SER A 21 11.87 13.95 16.53
CA SER A 21 12.70 14.09 15.33
C SER A 21 12.17 13.31 14.12
N GLY A 22 11.29 12.33 14.33
CA GLY A 22 10.90 11.35 13.30
C GLY A 22 12.02 10.38 12.92
N ARG A 23 13.12 10.36 13.69
CA ARG A 23 14.32 9.52 13.44
C ARG A 23 14.28 8.24 14.27
N CYS A 24 15.02 7.24 13.82
CA CYS A 24 15.03 5.91 14.40
C CYS A 24 16.09 5.77 15.51
N LEU A 25 15.78 4.97 16.52
CA LEU A 25 16.77 4.46 17.48
C LEU A 25 17.79 3.60 16.73
N ASP A 26 19.05 4.01 16.71
CA ASP A 26 20.07 3.49 15.82
C ASP A 26 21.32 3.05 16.60
N VAL A 27 21.86 1.86 16.27
CA VAL A 27 23.21 1.49 16.71
C VAL A 27 24.24 2.16 15.80
N THR A 28 25.01 3.10 16.36
CA THR A 28 25.93 3.98 15.62
C THR A 28 26.76 3.22 14.58
N GLY A 29 26.67 3.69 13.34
CA GLY A 29 27.48 3.19 12.22
C GLY A 29 27.17 1.76 11.78
N ASN A 30 26.03 1.19 12.19
CA ASN A 30 25.66 -0.19 11.90
C ASN A 30 26.70 -1.22 12.40
N VAL A 31 27.39 -0.88 13.51
CA VAL A 31 28.50 -1.68 14.06
C VAL A 31 28.01 -2.64 15.15
N GLN A 32 28.02 -3.93 14.86
CA GLN A 32 27.60 -5.01 15.77
C GLN A 32 28.71 -5.43 16.77
N THR A 33 29.38 -4.46 17.40
CA THR A 33 30.39 -4.71 18.45
C THR A 33 29.80 -4.39 19.82
N ALA A 34 30.07 -5.23 20.83
CA ALA A 34 29.61 -4.96 22.19
C ALA A 34 30.25 -3.65 22.71
N GLY A 35 29.41 -2.73 23.20
CA GLY A 35 29.78 -1.38 23.60
C GLY A 35 29.54 -0.31 22.55
N THR A 36 29.10 -0.64 21.32
CA THR A 36 28.69 0.39 20.35
C THR A 36 27.52 1.20 20.91
N GLY A 37 27.62 2.53 20.80
CA GLY A 37 26.62 3.46 21.31
C GLY A 37 25.32 3.47 20.52
N ILE A 38 24.31 4.11 21.11
CA ILE A 38 23.00 4.36 20.49
C ILE A 38 22.85 5.85 20.17
N GLU A 39 22.32 6.13 18.99
CA GLU A 39 22.01 7.48 18.50
C GLU A 39 20.62 7.53 17.86
N ILE A 40 20.19 8.73 17.46
CA ILE A 40 19.13 8.89 16.47
C ILE A 40 19.73 9.08 15.08
N TRP A 41 19.16 8.39 14.10
CA TRP A 41 19.53 8.53 12.71
C TRP A 41 18.28 8.46 11.82
N ASP A 42 18.31 9.08 10.65
CA ASP A 42 17.24 8.97 9.66
C ASP A 42 16.90 7.49 9.43
N CYS A 43 15.61 7.19 9.44
CA CYS A 43 15.13 5.82 9.29
C CYS A 43 15.51 5.29 7.91
N ASN A 44 16.32 4.24 7.87
CA ASN A 44 16.90 3.68 6.65
C ASN A 44 16.67 2.16 6.52
N GLY A 45 15.98 1.55 7.49
CA GLY A 45 15.60 0.14 7.46
C GLY A 45 16.74 -0.84 7.73
N GLN A 46 17.96 -0.37 8.00
CA GLN A 46 19.12 -1.23 8.24
C GLN A 46 19.00 -1.99 9.57
N ALA A 47 19.75 -3.10 9.68
CA ALA A 47 19.66 -4.03 10.81
C ALA A 47 19.94 -3.38 12.18
N ASN A 48 20.69 -2.29 12.22
CA ASN A 48 20.96 -1.48 13.42
C ASN A 48 19.80 -0.61 13.89
N GLN A 49 18.72 -0.52 13.12
CA GLN A 49 17.48 0.19 13.47
C GLN A 49 16.27 -0.74 13.64
N GLN A 50 16.48 -2.06 13.54
CA GLN A 50 15.44 -3.08 13.67
C GLN A 50 15.45 -3.66 15.08
N TRP A 51 14.50 -3.22 15.90
CA TRP A 51 14.40 -3.60 17.31
C TRP A 51 13.24 -4.56 17.53
N THR A 52 13.53 -5.69 18.16
CA THR A 52 12.54 -6.66 18.65
C THR A 52 12.25 -6.39 20.11
N VAL A 53 10.98 -6.09 20.42
CA VAL A 53 10.44 -6.08 21.79
C VAL A 53 10.10 -7.49 22.17
N THR A 54 10.63 -7.94 23.31
CA THR A 54 10.41 -9.31 23.81
C THR A 54 9.59 -9.31 25.09
N ASP A 55 8.84 -10.39 25.31
CA ASP A 55 8.11 -10.64 26.58
C ASP A 55 9.05 -10.72 27.80
N ALA A 56 10.34 -11.00 27.56
CA ALA A 56 11.37 -10.98 28.58
C ALA A 56 11.78 -9.56 29.01
N GLY A 57 11.15 -8.53 28.45
CA GLY A 57 11.43 -7.12 28.73
C GLY A 57 12.76 -6.66 28.15
N GLU A 58 13.17 -7.16 26.99
CA GLU A 58 14.39 -6.75 26.30
C GLU A 58 14.07 -6.09 24.96
N LEU A 59 14.89 -5.13 24.57
CA LEU A 59 14.99 -4.62 23.20
C LEU A 59 16.21 -5.24 22.53
N ARG A 60 15.97 -6.09 21.53
CA ARG A 60 17.04 -6.77 20.79
C ARG A 60 17.20 -6.21 19.39
N VAL A 61 18.42 -6.17 18.87
CA VAL A 61 18.76 -5.64 17.54
C VAL A 61 19.67 -6.62 16.79
N PHE A 62 19.88 -6.41 15.48
CA PHE A 62 20.62 -7.34 14.62
C PHE A 62 20.07 -8.77 14.66
N GLY A 63 18.77 -8.92 14.43
CA GLY A 63 18.10 -10.22 14.43
C GLY A 63 18.08 -10.91 15.79
N GLY A 64 18.20 -10.16 16.88
CA GLY A 64 18.12 -10.70 18.24
C GLY A 64 19.46 -11.07 18.88
N SER A 65 20.57 -10.82 18.20
CA SER A 65 21.92 -11.20 18.66
C SER A 65 22.51 -10.22 19.68
N MET A 66 22.05 -8.97 19.69
CA MET A 66 22.50 -7.91 20.59
C MET A 66 21.31 -7.29 21.31
N CYS A 67 21.53 -6.83 22.53
CA CYS A 67 20.51 -6.22 23.39
C CYS A 67 20.87 -4.77 23.71
N LEU A 68 19.86 -3.91 23.80
CA LEU A 68 20.00 -2.59 24.39
C LEU A 68 20.47 -2.75 25.84
N ASP A 69 21.51 -2.01 26.21
CA ASP A 69 22.23 -2.17 27.45
C ASP A 69 22.52 -0.80 28.06
N ALA A 70 22.19 -0.64 29.35
CA ALA A 70 22.44 0.60 30.08
C ALA A 70 23.89 0.73 30.56
N GLY A 71 24.59 -0.38 30.82
CA GLY A 71 25.89 -0.44 31.49
C GLY A 71 25.88 0.02 32.96
N GLN A 72 25.29 1.17 33.25
CA GLN A 72 25.15 1.82 34.55
C GLN A 72 23.73 2.37 34.73
N ILE A 73 23.38 2.81 35.95
CA ILE A 73 22.01 3.24 36.29
C ILE A 73 21.84 4.76 36.43
N ALA A 74 22.90 5.55 36.34
CA ALA A 74 22.85 6.99 36.57
C ALA A 74 22.25 7.75 35.37
N ALA A 75 21.59 8.88 35.63
CA ALA A 75 21.17 9.80 34.58
C ALA A 75 22.40 10.34 33.82
N GLY A 76 22.27 10.46 32.49
CA GLY A 76 23.35 10.81 31.58
C GLY A 76 24.17 9.60 31.09
N THR A 77 23.87 8.39 31.56
CA THR A 77 24.53 7.18 31.07
C THR A 77 24.15 6.93 29.61
N LYS A 78 25.12 6.88 28.70
CA LYS A 78 24.89 6.61 27.29
C LYS A 78 24.45 5.15 27.10
N LEU A 79 23.39 4.95 26.32
CA LEU A 79 22.95 3.60 25.96
C LEU A 79 23.91 3.00 24.92
N GLN A 80 24.04 1.68 24.98
CA GLN A 80 24.91 0.90 24.10
C GLN A 80 24.23 -0.43 23.75
N ILE A 81 24.85 -1.21 22.87
CA ILE A 81 24.51 -2.63 22.70
C ILE A 81 25.51 -3.55 23.38
N ARG A 82 25.06 -4.69 23.89
CA ARG A 82 25.91 -5.82 24.31
C ARG A 82 25.29 -7.14 23.90
N THR A 83 26.06 -8.23 23.99
CA THR A 83 25.50 -9.58 23.87
C THR A 83 24.35 -9.74 24.86
N CYS A 84 23.24 -10.33 24.41
CA CYS A 84 22.09 -10.58 25.25
C CYS A 84 22.42 -11.60 26.35
N THR A 85 22.25 -11.22 27.62
CA THR A 85 22.54 -12.05 28.80
C THR A 85 21.31 -12.29 29.67
N GLY A 86 20.23 -11.52 29.48
CA GLY A 86 19.09 -11.51 30.39
C GLY A 86 19.31 -10.71 31.67
N ALA A 87 20.46 -10.02 31.80
CA ALA A 87 20.78 -9.23 32.98
C ALA A 87 19.85 -8.02 33.15
N ALA A 88 19.74 -7.53 34.40
CA ALA A 88 18.83 -6.45 34.77
C ALA A 88 19.08 -5.15 33.99
N ASN A 89 20.35 -4.85 33.65
CA ASN A 89 20.76 -3.67 32.87
C ASN A 89 20.38 -3.75 31.38
N GLN A 90 19.82 -4.88 30.92
CA GLN A 90 19.29 -5.09 29.57
C GLN A 90 17.77 -5.14 29.54
N LYS A 91 17.12 -4.89 30.69
CA LYS A 91 15.66 -4.92 30.79
C LYS A 91 15.08 -3.55 30.43
N PHE A 92 14.63 -3.42 29.20
CA PHE A 92 13.97 -2.25 28.63
C PHE A 92 12.59 -2.60 28.11
N THR A 93 11.57 -1.89 28.60
CA THR A 93 10.18 -2.07 28.18
C THR A 93 9.70 -0.85 27.44
N LEU A 94 9.20 -1.04 26.22
CA LEU A 94 8.40 -0.02 25.55
C LEU A 94 7.02 0.01 26.21
N ARG A 95 6.66 1.15 26.79
CA ARG A 95 5.39 1.36 27.48
C ARG A 95 4.34 1.94 26.52
N SER A 96 3.07 1.83 26.89
CA SER A 96 1.94 2.38 26.12
C SER A 96 1.98 3.90 25.96
N ASP A 97 2.68 4.60 26.84
CA ASP A 97 2.93 6.05 26.75
C ASP A 97 4.09 6.40 25.81
N GLY A 98 4.65 5.41 25.09
CA GLY A 98 5.78 5.56 24.18
C GLY A 98 7.14 5.67 24.84
N SER A 99 7.27 5.55 26.17
CA SER A 99 8.59 5.56 26.80
C SER A 99 9.29 4.21 26.66
N VAL A 100 10.59 4.22 26.35
CA VAL A 100 11.46 3.04 26.50
C VAL A 100 12.08 3.11 27.89
N TYR A 101 11.54 2.31 28.82
CA TYR A 101 11.84 2.37 30.24
C TYR A 101 12.85 1.28 30.65
N GLY A 102 13.97 1.69 31.24
CA GLY A 102 14.95 0.80 31.85
C GLY A 102 14.48 0.32 33.23
N ALA A 103 14.14 -0.97 33.34
CA ALA A 103 13.55 -1.54 34.55
C ALA A 103 14.46 -1.44 35.78
N GLN A 104 15.78 -1.61 35.59
CA GLN A 104 16.75 -1.51 36.68
C GLN A 104 17.02 -0.07 37.12
N SER A 105 17.14 0.87 36.18
CA SER A 105 17.50 2.26 36.49
C SER A 105 16.30 3.11 36.92
N GLY A 106 15.09 2.75 36.50
CA GLY A 106 13.93 3.60 36.65
C GLY A 106 13.91 4.79 35.69
N LEU A 107 14.79 4.80 34.69
CA LEU A 107 15.01 5.91 33.76
C LEU A 107 14.55 5.55 32.34
N CYS A 108 14.37 6.57 31.50
CA CYS A 108 13.89 6.44 30.14
C CYS A 108 15.04 6.65 29.13
N ALA A 109 14.94 6.01 27.96
CA ALA A 109 15.79 6.32 26.82
C ALA A 109 15.43 7.72 26.28
N ASP A 110 16.42 8.61 26.31
CA ASP A 110 16.30 10.05 26.11
C ASP A 110 17.27 10.51 25.03
N VAL A 111 16.77 11.23 24.03
CA VAL A 111 17.63 11.91 23.05
C VAL A 111 18.25 13.13 23.73
N ASN A 112 19.59 13.12 23.84
CA ASN A 112 20.33 14.10 24.63
C ASN A 112 19.99 15.54 24.21
N ALA A 113 19.74 16.39 25.21
CA ALA A 113 19.37 17.80 25.05
C ALA A 113 18.14 18.05 24.17
N ALA A 114 17.29 17.03 23.96
CA ALA A 114 16.15 17.08 23.04
C ALA A 114 16.52 17.52 21.60
N ALA A 115 17.78 17.31 21.20
CA ALA A 115 18.22 17.65 19.86
C ALA A 115 17.59 16.70 18.82
N THR A 116 17.48 17.16 17.58
CA THR A 116 16.80 16.43 16.51
C THR A 116 17.74 15.96 15.40
N ALA A 117 19.02 16.35 15.42
CA ALA A 117 19.98 16.03 14.36
C ALA A 117 20.46 14.56 14.38
N ASN A 118 20.80 14.02 13.21
CA ASN A 118 21.47 12.72 13.08
C ASN A 118 22.75 12.65 13.93
N GLY A 119 23.00 11.50 14.53
CA GLY A 119 24.16 11.26 15.40
C GLY A 119 23.99 11.79 16.82
N THR A 120 22.82 12.33 17.17
CA THR A 120 22.54 12.72 18.56
C THR A 120 22.43 11.47 19.42
N THR A 121 23.26 11.39 20.46
CA THR A 121 23.31 10.25 21.40
C THR A 121 22.00 10.05 22.16
N VAL A 122 21.61 8.79 22.36
CA VAL A 122 20.54 8.39 23.29
C VAL A 122 21.13 7.92 24.62
N GLN A 123 20.60 8.44 25.72
CA GLN A 123 21.08 8.20 27.08
C GLN A 123 19.94 7.80 28.02
N LEU A 124 20.27 7.37 29.24
CA LEU A 124 19.31 7.29 30.33
C LEU A 124 19.06 8.67 30.92
N TRP A 125 17.80 9.04 31.07
CA TRP A 125 17.42 10.26 31.78
C TRP A 125 16.12 10.10 32.57
N GLY A 126 15.87 11.02 33.49
CA GLY A 126 14.63 11.03 34.27
C GLY A 126 13.41 11.08 33.34
N CYS A 127 12.48 10.14 33.50
CA CYS A 127 11.27 10.09 32.70
C CYS A 127 10.41 11.34 32.97
N HIS A 128 10.32 12.26 32.00
CA HIS A 128 9.59 13.52 32.10
C HIS A 128 8.54 13.69 30.99
N GLY A 129 8.41 12.70 30.12
CA GLY A 129 7.30 12.58 29.17
C GLY A 129 7.32 13.55 27.98
N GLN A 130 8.42 14.28 27.81
CA GLN A 130 8.66 15.16 26.66
C GLN A 130 8.93 14.33 25.40
N ALA A 131 8.75 14.94 24.22
CA ALA A 131 8.82 14.25 22.93
C ALA A 131 10.17 13.55 22.66
N ASN A 132 11.28 14.01 23.26
CA ASN A 132 12.61 13.39 23.13
C ASN A 132 12.78 12.07 23.93
N GLN A 133 11.76 11.66 24.69
CA GLN A 133 11.66 10.37 25.39
C GLN A 133 10.49 9.51 24.89
N ARG A 134 9.83 9.93 23.81
CA ARG A 134 8.69 9.24 23.22
C ARG A 134 9.12 8.53 21.95
N TRP A 135 8.81 7.25 21.90
CA TRP A 135 9.14 6.32 20.85
C TRP A 135 7.86 5.59 20.46
N SER A 136 7.57 5.54 19.18
CA SER A 136 6.59 4.60 18.65
C SER A 136 7.33 3.43 18.05
N LEU A 137 6.94 2.22 18.43
CA LEU A 137 7.27 1.03 17.65
C LEU A 137 6.32 1.02 16.47
N GLY A 138 6.68 1.81 15.46
CA GLY A 138 6.11 1.62 14.14
C GLY A 138 6.70 0.35 13.57
N GLY A 139 5.88 -0.43 12.86
CA GLY A 139 6.42 -1.30 11.85
C GLY A 139 7.28 -0.42 10.94
N GLY A 140 8.59 -0.46 11.16
CA GLY A 140 9.57 -0.23 10.11
C GLY A 140 9.38 -1.33 9.09
N SER A 141 8.22 -1.33 8.42
CA SER A 141 8.09 -1.78 7.06
C SER A 141 8.73 -0.65 6.25
N THR A 142 10.02 -0.69 5.97
CA THR A 142 10.50 -1.49 4.85
C THR A 142 10.24 -2.99 5.02
N PRO A 143 9.60 -3.65 4.04
CA PRO A 143 9.42 -5.10 4.04
C PRO A 143 10.73 -5.83 4.39
N PRO A 144 10.65 -7.02 5.02
CA PRO A 144 11.82 -7.72 5.54
C PRO A 144 12.87 -7.91 4.47
N GLY A 145 14.12 -7.52 4.74
CA GLY A 145 15.27 -8.05 4.02
C GLY A 145 15.22 -7.88 2.50
N GLY A 146 14.58 -6.81 2.04
CA GLY A 146 14.86 -6.22 0.77
C GLY A 146 14.72 -4.73 0.94
N THR A 147 15.64 -3.95 0.37
CA THR A 147 15.18 -2.80 -0.41
C THR A 147 13.87 -3.23 -1.08
N CYS A 148 12.79 -2.47 -0.95
CA CYS A 148 11.74 -2.65 -1.95
C CYS A 148 12.42 -2.37 -3.30
N ALA A 149 12.83 -3.44 -3.98
CA ALA A 149 13.51 -3.39 -5.26
C ALA A 149 12.49 -3.15 -6.38
N ALA A 150 11.21 -3.01 -6.01
CA ALA A 150 10.15 -2.56 -6.89
C ALA A 150 10.39 -1.08 -7.17
N ASN A 151 11.18 -0.84 -8.20
CA ASN A 151 11.25 0.44 -8.84
C ASN A 151 9.99 0.58 -9.69
N PRO A 152 9.23 1.68 -9.54
CA PRO A 152 8.16 1.96 -10.48
C PRO A 152 8.70 1.93 -11.91
N VAL A 153 7.89 1.46 -12.84
CA VAL A 153 8.26 1.40 -14.26
C VAL A 153 8.63 2.78 -14.81
N ASN A 154 8.07 3.84 -14.23
CA ASN A 154 8.53 5.20 -14.45
C ASN A 154 9.76 5.51 -13.56
N PRO A 155 10.97 5.68 -14.15
CA PRO A 155 12.18 5.95 -13.38
C PRO A 155 12.16 7.32 -12.66
N ARG A 156 11.31 8.25 -13.11
CA ARG A 156 11.13 9.56 -12.49
C ARG A 156 10.08 9.57 -11.38
N ALA A 157 9.48 8.42 -11.06
CA ALA A 157 8.38 8.35 -10.11
C ALA A 157 8.64 9.14 -8.82
N THR A 158 7.61 9.86 -8.37
CA THR A 158 7.60 10.63 -7.12
C THR A 158 7.91 9.73 -5.93
N ALA A 159 8.35 10.33 -4.81
CA ALA A 159 8.61 9.59 -3.59
C ALA A 159 7.34 8.85 -3.10
N GLN A 160 6.18 9.49 -3.20
CA GLN A 160 4.91 8.92 -2.77
C GLN A 160 4.46 7.76 -3.67
N ALA A 161 4.70 7.82 -4.99
CA ALA A 161 4.42 6.69 -5.89
C ALA A 161 5.34 5.50 -5.59
N LYS A 162 6.61 5.75 -5.28
CA LYS A 162 7.56 4.72 -4.81
C LYS A 162 7.10 4.11 -3.49
N ASN A 163 6.70 4.93 -2.51
CA ASN A 163 6.19 4.47 -1.22
C ASN A 163 4.94 3.62 -1.39
N LEU A 164 3.99 4.06 -2.23
CA LEU A 164 2.76 3.33 -2.53
C LEU A 164 3.07 1.97 -3.16
N LEU A 165 3.92 1.92 -4.19
CA LEU A 165 4.30 0.66 -4.82
C LEU A 165 4.96 -0.29 -3.82
N CYS A 166 5.88 0.23 -3.02
CA CYS A 166 6.55 -0.56 -2.00
C CYS A 166 5.61 -1.08 -0.92
N TYR A 167 4.61 -0.30 -0.56
CA TYR A 167 3.55 -0.74 0.33
C TYR A 167 2.80 -1.94 -0.26
N PHE A 168 2.33 -1.86 -1.51
CA PHE A 168 1.68 -3.01 -2.18
C PHE A 168 2.57 -4.26 -2.21
N TYR A 169 3.85 -4.11 -2.56
CA TYR A 169 4.81 -5.24 -2.54
C TYR A 169 5.02 -5.80 -1.13
N SER A 170 5.01 -4.96 -0.09
CA SER A 170 5.12 -5.41 1.30
C SER A 170 3.89 -6.16 1.81
N GLN A 171 2.70 -5.82 1.29
CA GLN A 171 1.45 -6.49 1.65
C GLN A 171 1.23 -7.78 0.86
N TYR A 172 1.80 -7.89 -0.34
CA TYR A 172 1.61 -9.05 -1.21
C TYR A 172 2.09 -10.36 -0.55
N GLY A 173 1.15 -11.25 -0.26
CA GLY A 173 1.39 -12.50 0.47
C GLY A 173 1.04 -12.46 1.96
N ASN A 174 0.98 -11.27 2.55
CA ASN A 174 0.78 -11.06 3.99
C ASN A 174 -0.65 -10.60 4.32
N HIS A 175 -1.19 -9.68 3.53
CA HIS A 175 -2.50 -9.06 3.72
C HIS A 175 -3.18 -8.78 2.37
N ILE A 176 -4.47 -8.47 2.41
CA ILE A 176 -5.22 -7.94 1.27
C ILE A 176 -5.74 -6.53 1.59
N ILE A 177 -5.49 -5.58 0.70
CA ILE A 177 -5.92 -4.19 0.88
C ILE A 177 -7.37 -4.05 0.40
N SER A 178 -8.25 -3.54 1.25
CA SER A 178 -9.66 -3.36 0.92
C SER A 178 -9.86 -2.20 -0.06
N GLY A 179 -10.77 -2.39 -1.02
CA GLY A 179 -11.12 -1.37 -2.00
C GLY A 179 -12.60 -1.39 -2.37
N GLN A 180 -13.09 -0.22 -2.76
CA GLN A 180 -14.45 0.00 -3.21
C GLN A 180 -14.47 1.01 -4.35
N GLU A 181 -15.16 0.68 -5.44
CA GLU A 181 -15.49 1.65 -6.49
C GLU A 181 -16.63 2.57 -6.03
N GLU A 182 -16.55 3.86 -6.33
CA GLU A 182 -17.64 4.80 -6.07
C GLU A 182 -18.68 4.84 -7.20
N SER A 183 -19.93 5.15 -6.85
CA SER A 183 -20.90 5.71 -7.80
C SER A 183 -21.07 7.20 -7.53
N THR A 184 -21.18 8.02 -8.57
CA THR A 184 -21.52 9.45 -8.43
C THR A 184 -23.00 9.75 -8.62
N TRP A 185 -23.79 8.80 -9.12
CA TRP A 185 -25.21 8.97 -9.45
C TRP A 185 -26.14 8.28 -8.46
N VAL A 186 -25.66 7.28 -7.71
CA VAL A 186 -26.44 6.66 -6.62
C VAL A 186 -26.09 7.35 -5.31
N ALA A 187 -26.94 8.29 -4.89
CA ALA A 187 -26.82 9.05 -3.64
C ALA A 187 -25.47 9.81 -3.44
N GLY A 188 -24.67 9.95 -4.50
CA GLY A 188 -23.43 10.72 -4.54
C GLY A 188 -22.19 9.89 -4.19
N SER A 189 -21.01 10.47 -4.44
CA SER A 189 -19.72 9.78 -4.37
C SER A 189 -19.36 9.15 -3.02
N GLU A 190 -19.99 9.59 -1.92
CA GLU A 190 -19.73 9.03 -0.59
C GLU A 190 -20.61 7.83 -0.25
N TYR A 191 -21.60 7.48 -1.09
CA TYR A 191 -22.62 6.49 -0.76
C TYR A 191 -22.02 5.12 -0.45
N GLU A 192 -21.22 4.55 -1.34
CA GLU A 192 -20.60 3.24 -1.12
C GLU A 192 -19.65 3.24 0.08
N MET A 193 -18.87 4.32 0.24
CA MET A 193 -17.90 4.46 1.34
C MET A 193 -18.62 4.48 2.69
N ASN A 194 -19.70 5.26 2.79
CA ASN A 194 -20.51 5.36 3.99
C ASN A 194 -21.31 4.08 4.25
N TYR A 195 -21.81 3.41 3.20
CA TYR A 195 -22.49 2.13 3.36
C TYR A 195 -21.57 1.10 4.04
N ILE A 196 -20.30 1.01 3.65
CA ILE A 196 -19.33 0.13 4.32
C ILE A 196 -19.13 0.60 5.77
N HIS A 197 -18.92 1.89 5.99
CA HIS A 197 -18.68 2.42 7.33
C HIS A 197 -19.84 2.19 8.30
N ASP A 198 -21.06 2.46 7.87
CA ASP A 198 -22.28 2.34 8.68
C ASP A 198 -22.54 0.88 9.11
N HIS A 199 -22.13 -0.09 8.28
CA HIS A 199 -22.35 -1.51 8.56
C HIS A 199 -21.17 -2.22 9.22
N THR A 200 -19.93 -1.72 9.05
CA THR A 200 -18.71 -2.41 9.50
C THR A 200 -17.90 -1.64 10.55
N GLY A 201 -18.13 -0.33 10.68
CA GLY A 201 -17.31 0.58 11.48
C GLY A 201 -15.99 0.99 10.81
N LYS A 202 -15.73 0.54 9.58
CA LYS A 202 -14.47 0.74 8.85
C LYS A 202 -14.67 1.38 7.49
N TYR A 203 -13.67 2.07 6.96
CA TYR A 203 -13.64 2.53 5.57
C TYR A 203 -12.71 1.65 4.74
N PRO A 204 -12.97 1.44 3.44
CA PRO A 204 -12.03 0.77 2.54
C PRO A 204 -10.71 1.55 2.48
N ALA A 205 -9.59 0.86 2.33
CA ALA A 205 -8.30 1.53 2.15
C ALA A 205 -8.21 2.23 0.79
N ILE A 206 -8.68 1.56 -0.26
CA ILE A 206 -8.67 2.05 -1.64
C ILE A 206 -10.06 2.61 -2.01
N ARG A 207 -10.06 3.76 -2.68
CA ARG A 207 -11.25 4.30 -3.35
C ARG A 207 -11.02 4.29 -4.85
N GLY A 208 -11.80 3.48 -5.56
CA GLY A 208 -11.88 3.43 -7.01
C GLY A 208 -12.71 4.59 -7.55
N MET A 209 -12.24 5.20 -8.63
CA MET A 209 -12.87 6.32 -9.33
C MET A 209 -12.68 6.16 -10.84
N ASP A 210 -13.53 6.82 -11.64
CA ASP A 210 -13.44 6.78 -13.10
C ASP A 210 -13.38 8.19 -13.71
N ILE A 211 -12.45 8.43 -14.65
CA ILE A 211 -12.29 9.70 -15.39
C ILE A 211 -13.55 10.12 -16.18
N GLU A 212 -14.47 9.20 -16.47
CA GLU A 212 -15.79 9.54 -17.00
C GLU A 212 -16.51 10.57 -16.10
N GLN A 213 -16.27 10.50 -14.78
CA GLN A 213 -16.92 11.33 -13.78
C GLN A 213 -16.19 12.67 -13.54
N ASP A 214 -16.93 13.71 -13.18
CA ASP A 214 -16.36 15.02 -12.86
C ASP A 214 -15.66 15.01 -11.50
N GLY A 215 -14.60 15.82 -11.32
CA GLY A 215 -14.01 16.10 -10.00
C GLY A 215 -13.15 15.00 -9.38
N VAL A 216 -12.76 13.98 -10.16
CA VAL A 216 -11.93 12.84 -9.72
C VAL A 216 -10.65 13.29 -9.02
N GLY A 217 -9.94 14.27 -9.57
CA GLY A 217 -8.69 14.77 -8.97
C GLY A 217 -8.89 15.29 -7.55
N GLY A 218 -9.95 16.07 -7.31
CA GLY A 218 -10.27 16.60 -5.98
C GLY A 218 -10.69 15.53 -4.98
N ARG A 219 -11.47 14.53 -5.43
CA ARG A 219 -11.85 13.38 -4.59
C ARG A 219 -10.65 12.53 -4.23
N GLY A 220 -9.76 12.26 -5.17
CA GLY A 220 -8.51 11.55 -4.91
C GLY A 220 -7.63 12.26 -3.87
N VAL A 221 -7.48 13.58 -3.96
CA VAL A 221 -6.77 14.39 -2.95
C VAL A 221 -7.45 14.30 -1.58
N THR A 222 -8.78 14.38 -1.55
CA THR A 222 -9.55 14.28 -0.30
C THR A 222 -9.35 12.93 0.37
N TRP A 223 -9.42 11.84 -0.41
CA TRP A 223 -9.26 10.48 0.10
C TRP A 223 -7.85 10.21 0.62
N TRP A 224 -6.82 10.64 -0.12
CA TRP A 224 -5.42 10.57 0.30
C TRP A 224 -5.16 11.34 1.60
N ASN A 225 -5.75 12.52 1.74
CA ASN A 225 -5.61 13.30 2.95
C ASN A 225 -6.26 12.63 4.17
N ALA A 226 -7.29 11.82 3.97
CA ALA A 226 -7.92 10.98 4.99
C ALA A 226 -7.17 9.65 5.26
N GLY A 227 -5.99 9.42 4.66
CA GLY A 227 -5.18 8.22 4.83
C GLY A 227 -5.49 7.08 3.84
N GLY A 228 -6.37 7.31 2.87
CA GLY A 228 -6.73 6.31 1.86
C GLY A 228 -5.86 6.36 0.60
N ILE A 229 -6.06 5.40 -0.31
CA ILE A 229 -5.31 5.25 -1.56
C ILE A 229 -6.28 5.49 -2.74
N PRO A 230 -6.02 6.45 -3.64
CA PRO A 230 -6.83 6.63 -4.83
C PRO A 230 -6.43 5.63 -5.92
N MET A 231 -7.41 4.88 -6.43
CA MET A 231 -7.30 4.12 -7.67
C MET A 231 -8.19 4.77 -8.72
N VAL A 232 -7.67 4.94 -9.95
CA VAL A 232 -8.43 5.61 -11.02
C VAL A 232 -8.39 4.77 -12.29
N GLY A 233 -9.58 4.47 -12.81
CA GLY A 233 -9.81 3.88 -14.13
C GLY A 233 -10.35 4.88 -15.13
N TYR A 234 -10.62 4.42 -16.35
CA TYR A 234 -11.30 5.21 -17.37
C TYR A 234 -12.07 4.32 -18.34
N HIS A 235 -13.40 4.37 -18.26
CA HIS A 235 -14.31 3.88 -19.30
C HIS A 235 -14.31 4.80 -20.53
N MET A 236 -13.13 4.90 -21.17
CA MET A 236 -12.91 5.82 -22.28
C MET A 236 -13.74 5.39 -23.49
N GLY A 237 -14.60 6.27 -23.97
CA GLY A 237 -15.31 6.01 -25.21
C GLY A 237 -14.36 5.74 -26.38
N ALA A 238 -14.78 4.92 -27.33
CA ALA A 238 -14.02 4.75 -28.57
C ALA A 238 -13.77 6.13 -29.22
N PRO A 239 -12.53 6.51 -29.59
CA PRO A 239 -12.27 7.82 -30.19
C PRO A 239 -13.21 8.12 -31.36
N THR A 240 -13.71 9.36 -31.44
CA THR A 240 -14.84 9.83 -32.30
C THR A 240 -16.25 9.38 -31.92
N LYS A 241 -16.44 8.57 -30.87
CA LYS A 241 -17.74 8.19 -30.29
C LYS A 241 -18.01 8.96 -28.98
N PRO A 242 -19.23 8.93 -28.41
CA PRO A 242 -19.47 9.51 -27.08
C PRO A 242 -18.45 9.00 -26.06
N ASP A 243 -18.00 9.88 -25.15
CA ASP A 243 -17.07 9.52 -24.09
C ASP A 243 -17.83 9.04 -22.86
N THR A 244 -18.44 7.87 -22.99
CA THR A 244 -19.24 7.20 -21.96
C THR A 244 -18.94 5.72 -21.90
N TYR A 245 -19.43 5.03 -20.87
CA TYR A 245 -19.46 3.58 -20.78
C TYR A 245 -19.93 2.90 -22.08
N GLU A 246 -21.10 3.26 -22.63
CA GLU A 246 -21.60 2.66 -23.88
C GLU A 246 -20.70 3.00 -25.08
N GLY A 247 -20.12 4.20 -25.08
CA GLY A 247 -19.13 4.61 -26.07
C GLY A 247 -17.88 3.74 -26.04
N SER A 248 -17.47 3.26 -24.86
CA SER A 248 -16.29 2.40 -24.70
C SER A 248 -16.50 1.02 -25.32
N GLN A 249 -17.76 0.60 -25.45
CA GLN A 249 -18.16 -0.65 -26.08
C GLN A 249 -18.24 -0.57 -27.61
N MET A 250 -18.01 0.60 -28.22
CA MET A 250 -18.06 0.73 -29.68
C MET A 250 -16.77 0.19 -30.34
N ALA A 251 -16.71 0.17 -31.67
CA ALA A 251 -15.50 -0.21 -32.40
C ALA A 251 -14.82 1.02 -33.00
N VAL A 252 -13.49 0.97 -33.08
CA VAL A 252 -12.62 1.99 -33.68
C VAL A 252 -11.32 1.31 -34.12
N SER A 253 -10.67 1.84 -35.16
CA SER A 253 -9.38 1.29 -35.58
C SER A 253 -8.25 1.79 -34.71
N ILE A 254 -7.50 0.88 -34.07
CA ILE A 254 -6.36 1.25 -33.22
C ILE A 254 -5.25 1.88 -34.07
N ASN A 255 -5.10 1.43 -35.31
CA ASN A 255 -4.20 2.08 -36.26
C ASN A 255 -4.56 3.56 -36.47
N ALA A 256 -5.84 3.88 -36.66
CA ALA A 256 -6.28 5.26 -36.81
C ALA A 256 -6.06 6.06 -35.51
N VAL A 257 -6.42 5.50 -34.36
CA VAL A 257 -6.21 6.09 -33.02
C VAL A 257 -4.75 6.46 -32.77
N LEU A 258 -3.81 5.66 -33.28
CA LEU A 258 -2.37 5.85 -33.07
C LEU A 258 -1.66 6.58 -34.23
N THR A 259 -2.39 7.09 -35.24
CA THR A 259 -1.82 7.79 -36.40
C THR A 259 -2.07 9.29 -36.30
N PRO A 260 -1.04 10.13 -36.06
CA PRO A 260 -1.19 11.58 -36.08
C PRO A 260 -1.86 12.10 -37.37
N GLY A 261 -2.81 13.02 -37.21
CA GLY A 261 -3.56 13.62 -38.31
C GLY A 261 -4.92 12.96 -38.60
N THR A 262 -5.24 11.82 -38.00
CA THR A 262 -6.60 11.25 -38.04
C THR A 262 -7.53 11.94 -37.02
N ALA A 263 -8.83 11.84 -37.24
CA ALA A 263 -9.83 12.33 -36.28
C ALA A 263 -9.82 11.50 -34.99
N GLU A 264 -9.57 10.20 -35.12
CA GLU A 264 -9.42 9.25 -34.01
C GLU A 264 -8.24 9.62 -33.11
N TYR A 265 -7.08 9.94 -33.68
CA TYR A 265 -5.91 10.39 -32.92
C TYR A 265 -6.20 11.69 -32.16
N ALA A 266 -6.79 12.68 -32.84
CA ALA A 266 -7.14 13.94 -32.19
C ALA A 266 -8.13 13.74 -31.03
N SER A 267 -9.17 12.90 -31.23
CA SER A 267 -10.13 12.56 -30.17
C SER A 267 -9.48 11.77 -29.03
N PHE A 268 -8.55 10.87 -29.32
CA PHE A 268 -7.84 10.09 -28.30
C PHE A 268 -6.93 10.97 -27.45
N VAL A 269 -6.12 11.81 -28.07
CA VAL A 269 -5.25 12.76 -27.36
C VAL A 269 -6.06 13.71 -26.47
N GLN A 270 -7.21 14.20 -26.94
CA GLN A 270 -8.10 15.03 -26.13
C GLN A 270 -8.60 14.31 -24.86
N ARG A 271 -8.89 13.02 -24.94
CA ARG A 271 -9.31 12.20 -23.78
C ARG A 271 -8.15 11.93 -22.83
N LEU A 272 -6.95 11.68 -23.37
CA LEU A 272 -5.74 11.57 -22.54
C LEU A 272 -5.43 12.89 -21.83
N ASP A 273 -5.68 14.04 -22.47
CA ASP A 273 -5.53 15.36 -21.85
C ASP A 273 -6.53 15.56 -20.70
N LYS A 274 -7.79 15.11 -20.88
CA LYS A 274 -8.81 15.11 -19.81
C LYS A 274 -8.34 14.27 -18.61
N ALA A 275 -7.87 13.04 -18.85
CA ALA A 275 -7.34 12.18 -17.80
C ALA A 275 -6.12 12.80 -17.12
N ALA A 276 -5.15 13.27 -17.90
CA ALA A 276 -3.93 13.90 -17.40
C ALA A 276 -4.21 15.11 -16.52
N ALA A 277 -5.22 15.93 -16.86
CA ALA A 277 -5.60 17.08 -16.03
C ALA A 277 -6.07 16.67 -14.62
N GLN A 278 -6.83 15.57 -14.50
CA GLN A 278 -7.25 15.05 -13.18
C GLN A 278 -6.09 14.43 -12.41
N LEU A 279 -5.23 13.67 -13.08
CA LEU A 279 -4.04 13.05 -12.50
C LEU A 279 -3.03 14.10 -12.02
N GLN A 280 -2.86 15.20 -12.77
CA GLN A 280 -1.99 16.33 -12.41
C GLN A 280 -2.47 17.07 -11.15
N ILE A 281 -3.79 17.19 -10.95
CA ILE A 281 -4.34 17.77 -9.71
C ILE A 281 -3.85 16.96 -8.50
N MET A 282 -3.87 15.63 -8.59
CA MET A 282 -3.37 14.73 -7.56
C MET A 282 -1.85 14.83 -7.41
N GLU A 283 -1.09 14.86 -8.52
CA GLU A 283 0.37 15.01 -8.47
C GLU A 283 0.80 16.31 -7.78
N ASN A 284 0.17 17.44 -8.14
CA ASN A 284 0.47 18.74 -7.56
C ASN A 284 0.19 18.79 -6.05
N ALA A 285 -0.68 17.92 -5.55
CA ALA A 285 -1.01 17.75 -4.14
C ALA A 285 -0.15 16.67 -3.45
N GLY A 286 0.85 16.11 -4.12
CA GLY A 286 1.71 15.05 -3.59
C GLY A 286 1.01 13.71 -3.44
N VAL A 287 0.00 13.44 -4.27
CA VAL A 287 -0.83 12.23 -4.20
C VAL A 287 -0.41 11.22 -5.27
N PRO A 288 0.00 10.01 -4.89
CA PRO A 288 0.22 8.93 -5.83
C PRO A 288 -1.11 8.29 -6.24
N VAL A 289 -1.18 7.76 -7.46
CA VAL A 289 -2.41 7.16 -8.01
C VAL A 289 -2.13 5.75 -8.50
N LEU A 290 -2.96 4.80 -8.09
CA LEU A 290 -3.03 3.49 -8.74
C LEU A 290 -3.80 3.65 -10.05
N TRP A 291 -3.08 3.76 -11.16
CA TRP A 291 -3.63 4.04 -12.50
C TRP A 291 -3.99 2.74 -13.21
N ARG A 292 -5.27 2.59 -13.58
CA ARG A 292 -5.87 1.37 -14.12
C ARG A 292 -6.53 1.63 -15.49
N PRO A 293 -5.77 1.99 -16.53
CA PRO A 293 -6.33 2.28 -17.86
C PRO A 293 -6.66 0.99 -18.62
N PHE A 294 -7.50 1.10 -19.65
CA PHE A 294 -7.80 0.03 -20.60
C PHE A 294 -8.10 -1.32 -19.91
N HIS A 295 -8.90 -1.27 -18.84
CA HIS A 295 -9.21 -2.41 -18.00
C HIS A 295 -9.99 -3.49 -18.73
N GLU A 296 -10.00 -4.68 -18.13
CA GLU A 296 -10.55 -5.90 -18.74
C GLU A 296 -9.86 -6.26 -20.06
N ALA A 297 -8.53 -6.11 -20.09
CA ALA A 297 -7.71 -6.49 -21.22
C ALA A 297 -7.94 -7.97 -21.60
N GLY A 298 -8.18 -8.24 -22.88
CA GLY A 298 -8.59 -9.55 -23.37
C GLY A 298 -10.10 -9.74 -23.54
N GLY A 299 -10.92 -8.87 -22.93
CA GLY A 299 -12.36 -8.83 -23.14
C GLY A 299 -12.72 -8.18 -24.47
N THR A 300 -13.59 -8.79 -25.28
CA THR A 300 -13.93 -8.26 -26.61
C THR A 300 -15.06 -7.23 -26.60
N TRP A 301 -15.51 -6.79 -25.42
CA TRP A 301 -16.56 -5.80 -25.27
C TRP A 301 -16.05 -4.36 -25.39
N PHE A 302 -14.85 -4.03 -24.89
CA PHE A 302 -14.27 -2.69 -25.00
C PHE A 302 -13.34 -2.50 -26.19
N TRP A 303 -13.38 -1.31 -26.79
CA TRP A 303 -12.70 -1.01 -28.07
C TRP A 303 -11.18 -1.27 -28.04
N TRP A 304 -10.51 -1.04 -26.91
CA TRP A 304 -9.06 -1.20 -26.76
C TRP A 304 -8.59 -2.65 -26.90
N SER A 305 -9.49 -3.63 -26.76
CA SER A 305 -9.18 -5.05 -26.85
C SER A 305 -9.68 -5.72 -28.13
N LYS A 306 -10.56 -5.07 -28.91
CA LYS A 306 -11.25 -5.69 -30.07
C LYS A 306 -10.36 -6.10 -31.23
N GLU A 307 -9.24 -5.41 -31.45
CA GLU A 307 -8.27 -5.76 -32.51
C GLU A 307 -7.14 -6.69 -32.00
N GLY A 308 -7.28 -7.26 -30.80
CA GLY A 308 -6.38 -8.26 -30.23
C GLY A 308 -5.14 -7.69 -29.51
N GLY A 309 -4.43 -8.58 -28.81
CA GLY A 309 -3.35 -8.22 -27.88
C GLY A 309 -2.19 -7.43 -28.50
N SER A 310 -1.87 -7.63 -29.79
CA SER A 310 -0.83 -6.84 -30.48
C SER A 310 -1.18 -5.36 -30.55
N GLN A 311 -2.45 -5.03 -30.85
CA GLN A 311 -2.92 -3.65 -30.93
C GLN A 311 -3.10 -3.04 -29.54
N TYR A 312 -3.62 -3.81 -28.59
CA TYR A 312 -3.69 -3.42 -27.18
C TYR A 312 -2.33 -2.98 -26.63
N LYS A 313 -1.27 -3.75 -26.87
CA LYS A 313 0.08 -3.40 -26.38
C LYS A 313 0.61 -2.10 -27.00
N ARG A 314 0.24 -1.79 -28.25
CA ARG A 314 0.58 -0.51 -28.89
C ARG A 314 -0.15 0.66 -28.23
N LEU A 315 -1.43 0.50 -27.89
CA LEU A 315 -2.19 1.49 -27.14
C LEU A 315 -1.59 1.74 -25.76
N TRP A 316 -1.34 0.67 -25.00
CA TRP A 316 -0.74 0.75 -23.67
C TRP A 316 0.59 1.50 -23.69
N GLN A 317 1.49 1.11 -24.62
CA GLN A 317 2.79 1.78 -24.77
C GLN A 317 2.65 3.25 -25.16
N PHE A 318 1.67 3.59 -26.01
CA PHE A 318 1.40 4.97 -26.39
C PHE A 318 0.96 5.80 -25.18
N GLU A 319 -0.03 5.33 -24.43
CA GLU A 319 -0.54 6.03 -23.26
C GLU A 319 0.54 6.17 -22.19
N TYR A 320 1.30 5.11 -21.92
CA TYR A 320 2.46 5.18 -21.02
C TYR A 320 3.42 6.29 -21.41
N ASN A 321 3.83 6.35 -22.68
CA ASN A 321 4.73 7.39 -23.18
C ASN A 321 4.09 8.78 -23.13
N TYR A 322 2.79 8.86 -23.37
CA TYR A 322 2.08 10.13 -23.37
C TYR A 322 1.92 10.69 -21.95
N LEU A 323 1.42 9.91 -21.00
CA LEU A 323 1.20 10.37 -19.62
C LEU A 323 2.51 10.55 -18.87
N THR A 324 3.43 9.57 -18.92
CA THR A 324 4.71 9.70 -18.18
C THR A 324 5.71 10.58 -18.91
N GLY A 325 5.84 10.47 -20.23
CA GLY A 325 6.84 11.17 -21.03
C GLY A 325 6.39 12.57 -21.45
N THR A 326 5.27 12.68 -22.16
CA THR A 326 4.79 13.96 -22.71
C THR A 326 4.15 14.84 -21.64
N LYS A 327 3.33 14.27 -20.74
CA LYS A 327 2.68 15.03 -19.67
C LYS A 327 3.52 15.13 -18.40
N GLY A 328 4.54 14.28 -18.25
CA GLY A 328 5.44 14.33 -17.10
C GLY A 328 4.80 13.86 -15.79
N LEU A 329 3.74 13.06 -15.85
CA LEU A 329 3.09 12.51 -14.67
C LEU A 329 3.96 11.41 -14.06
N ASP A 330 4.56 11.72 -12.93
CA ASP A 330 5.47 10.90 -12.16
C ASP A 330 4.81 10.33 -10.89
N ASN A 331 3.54 10.62 -10.64
CA ASN A 331 2.77 10.10 -9.49
C ASN A 331 2.01 8.78 -9.75
N LEU A 332 2.16 8.17 -10.93
CA LEU A 332 1.37 6.99 -11.33
C LEU A 332 2.06 5.68 -10.96
N VAL A 333 1.29 4.75 -10.38
CA VAL A 333 1.60 3.32 -10.26
C VAL A 333 0.73 2.56 -11.25
N TRP A 334 1.34 1.92 -12.24
CA TRP A 334 0.65 1.31 -13.39
C TRP A 334 0.09 -0.07 -13.05
N LEU A 335 -1.23 -0.19 -12.94
CA LEU A 335 -1.95 -1.44 -12.73
C LEU A 335 -2.44 -2.00 -14.06
N LEU A 336 -1.90 -3.15 -14.48
CA LEU A 336 -2.32 -3.88 -15.67
C LEU A 336 -3.60 -4.69 -15.38
N PRO A 337 -4.76 -4.39 -15.98
CA PRO A 337 -6.03 -4.96 -15.56
C PRO A 337 -6.55 -5.93 -16.62
N PHE A 338 -6.24 -7.22 -16.51
CA PHE A 338 -6.82 -8.26 -17.37
C PHE A 338 -8.31 -8.47 -17.05
N ASN A 339 -9.02 -9.08 -17.99
CA ASN A 339 -10.35 -9.62 -17.72
C ASN A 339 -10.29 -10.90 -16.84
N GLY A 340 -11.46 -11.48 -16.56
CA GLY A 340 -11.62 -12.75 -15.84
C GLY A 340 -11.11 -14.02 -16.56
N GLN A 341 -10.50 -13.88 -17.75
CA GLN A 341 -9.84 -14.94 -18.52
C GLN A 341 -8.51 -14.39 -19.09
N PRO A 342 -7.52 -14.11 -18.22
CA PRO A 342 -6.34 -13.34 -18.59
C PRO A 342 -5.54 -14.05 -19.70
N ASP A 343 -5.12 -13.28 -20.70
CA ASP A 343 -4.37 -13.75 -21.86
C ASP A 343 -3.00 -13.05 -21.95
N SER A 344 -1.95 -13.86 -22.02
CA SER A 344 -0.56 -13.40 -22.22
C SER A 344 -0.36 -12.50 -23.43
N SER A 345 -1.20 -12.62 -24.48
CA SER A 345 -1.08 -11.78 -25.68
C SER A 345 -1.30 -10.29 -25.39
N PHE A 346 -2.01 -9.97 -24.30
CA PHE A 346 -2.33 -8.63 -23.81
C PHE A 346 -1.32 -8.09 -22.79
N TYR A 347 -0.29 -8.85 -22.41
CA TYR A 347 0.73 -8.37 -21.46
C TYR A 347 1.73 -7.42 -22.16
N PRO A 348 1.75 -6.10 -21.85
CA PRO A 348 2.70 -5.15 -22.44
C PRO A 348 4.15 -5.39 -22.00
N GLY A 349 4.37 -6.15 -20.93
CA GLY A 349 5.67 -6.48 -20.39
C GLY A 349 5.98 -5.77 -19.07
N LYS A 350 6.94 -6.33 -18.32
CA LYS A 350 7.30 -5.88 -16.96
C LYS A 350 7.81 -4.44 -16.90
N SER A 351 8.34 -3.90 -17.99
CA SER A 351 8.81 -2.50 -18.04
C SER A 351 7.67 -1.48 -18.16
N LEU A 352 6.41 -1.92 -18.20
CA LEU A 352 5.24 -1.06 -18.39
C LEU A 352 4.09 -1.37 -17.42
N ALA A 353 4.30 -2.27 -16.45
CA ALA A 353 3.32 -2.61 -15.42
C ALA A 353 4.01 -2.79 -14.06
N ASP A 354 3.52 -2.07 -13.05
CA ASP A 354 4.00 -2.13 -11.66
C ASP A 354 3.29 -3.23 -10.86
N ILE A 355 1.99 -3.33 -11.10
CA ILE A 355 1.05 -4.31 -10.53
C ILE A 355 0.25 -4.89 -11.70
N ALA A 356 -0.20 -6.13 -11.58
CA ALA A 356 -1.14 -6.72 -12.52
C ALA A 356 -2.35 -7.26 -11.78
N GLY A 357 -3.46 -7.43 -12.46
CA GLY A 357 -4.64 -8.00 -11.86
C GLY A 357 -5.62 -8.55 -12.86
N SER A 358 -6.63 -9.22 -12.34
CA SER A 358 -7.82 -9.62 -13.09
C SER A 358 -9.06 -9.19 -12.34
N ASP A 359 -10.18 -9.08 -13.04
CA ASP A 359 -11.49 -8.86 -12.47
C ASP A 359 -12.32 -10.15 -12.43
N THR A 360 -13.36 -10.16 -11.61
CA THR A 360 -14.33 -11.27 -11.60
C THR A 360 -15.63 -10.89 -10.94
N TYR A 361 -16.73 -11.31 -11.57
CA TYR A 361 -18.08 -11.16 -11.04
C TYR A 361 -18.68 -12.53 -10.70
N ALA A 362 -17.86 -13.41 -10.12
CA ALA A 362 -18.28 -14.73 -9.64
C ALA A 362 -19.46 -14.62 -8.67
N GLY A 363 -20.36 -15.60 -8.68
CA GLY A 363 -21.55 -15.60 -7.81
C GLY A 363 -21.30 -16.07 -6.38
N ASP A 364 -20.05 -16.14 -5.92
CA ASP A 364 -19.66 -16.70 -4.63
C ASP A 364 -18.46 -15.94 -4.01
N TYR A 365 -18.25 -16.14 -2.71
CA TYR A 365 -17.11 -15.56 -1.96
C TYR A 365 -15.81 -16.38 -2.10
N GLY A 366 -15.72 -17.22 -3.12
CA GLY A 366 -14.56 -18.10 -3.33
C GLY A 366 -13.27 -17.31 -3.58
N PRO A 367 -12.11 -17.91 -3.31
CA PRO A 367 -10.82 -17.22 -3.38
C PRO A 367 -10.36 -16.89 -4.81
N GLN A 368 -11.02 -17.44 -5.83
CA GLN A 368 -10.66 -17.27 -7.24
C GLN A 368 -9.22 -17.74 -7.55
N THR A 369 -8.77 -18.82 -6.91
CA THR A 369 -7.40 -19.37 -7.01
C THR A 369 -6.95 -19.65 -8.45
N GLY A 370 -7.86 -20.17 -9.29
CA GLY A 370 -7.58 -20.44 -10.70
C GLY A 370 -7.22 -19.15 -11.47
N LEU A 371 -8.03 -18.10 -11.27
CA LEU A 371 -7.81 -16.80 -11.87
C LEU A 371 -6.50 -16.17 -11.38
N PHE A 372 -6.28 -16.15 -10.06
CA PHE A 372 -5.03 -15.66 -9.45
C PHE A 372 -3.79 -16.31 -10.07
N ASN A 373 -3.79 -17.63 -10.19
CA ASN A 373 -2.68 -18.38 -10.76
C ASN A 373 -2.51 -18.11 -12.26
N ALA A 374 -3.61 -17.98 -13.02
CA ALA A 374 -3.56 -17.65 -14.44
C ALA A 374 -2.89 -16.28 -14.67
N THR A 375 -3.29 -15.25 -13.91
CA THR A 375 -2.66 -13.92 -13.97
C THR A 375 -1.19 -13.97 -13.58
N LYS A 376 -0.86 -14.64 -12.46
CA LYS A 376 0.52 -14.81 -11.98
C LYS A 376 1.41 -15.53 -12.99
N ASN A 377 0.89 -16.53 -13.71
CA ASN A 377 1.63 -17.27 -14.72
C ASN A 377 2.00 -16.40 -15.94
N ILE A 378 1.22 -15.37 -16.24
CA ILE A 378 1.48 -14.44 -17.34
C ILE A 378 2.56 -13.42 -16.95
N VAL A 379 2.41 -12.78 -15.79
CA VAL A 379 3.26 -11.64 -15.40
C VAL A 379 4.49 -12.03 -14.58
N GLY A 380 4.52 -13.27 -14.10
CA GLY A 380 5.58 -13.84 -13.28
C GLY A 380 5.38 -13.62 -11.78
N GLY A 381 6.20 -14.31 -10.97
CA GLY A 381 6.06 -14.31 -9.51
C GLY A 381 6.53 -13.05 -8.79
N THR A 382 7.08 -12.06 -9.50
CA THR A 382 7.65 -10.84 -8.90
C THR A 382 6.70 -9.65 -8.89
N ILE A 383 5.57 -9.71 -9.60
CA ILE A 383 4.58 -8.63 -9.68
C ILE A 383 3.41 -8.99 -8.76
N PRO A 384 2.95 -8.08 -7.87
CA PRO A 384 1.75 -8.28 -7.08
C PRO A 384 0.53 -8.47 -7.98
N ILE A 385 -0.36 -9.37 -7.55
CA ILE A 385 -1.56 -9.71 -8.30
C ILE A 385 -2.77 -9.15 -7.56
N ALA A 386 -3.49 -8.23 -8.20
CA ALA A 386 -4.65 -7.52 -7.69
C ALA A 386 -5.95 -8.13 -8.22
N LEU A 387 -6.99 -8.16 -7.37
CA LEU A 387 -8.36 -8.34 -7.82
C LEU A 387 -8.93 -6.94 -8.05
N HIS A 388 -8.66 -6.37 -9.23
CA HIS A 388 -8.83 -4.93 -9.46
C HIS A 388 -10.28 -4.50 -9.64
N GLU A 389 -11.17 -5.46 -9.92
CA GLU A 389 -12.62 -5.35 -9.77
C GLU A 389 -13.20 -6.68 -9.30
N ASN A 390 -14.22 -6.63 -8.45
CA ASN A 390 -15.00 -7.80 -8.08
C ASN A 390 -16.47 -7.51 -7.81
N GLY A 391 -17.30 -8.55 -7.96
CA GLY A 391 -18.64 -8.60 -7.38
C GLY A 391 -18.58 -8.97 -5.88
N PRO A 392 -18.99 -10.17 -5.47
CA PRO A 392 -18.79 -10.69 -4.11
C PRO A 392 -17.31 -10.60 -3.68
N ILE A 393 -17.08 -10.16 -2.43
CA ILE A 393 -15.73 -10.04 -1.88
C ILE A 393 -15.23 -11.43 -1.43
N PRO A 394 -14.07 -11.89 -1.93
CA PRO A 394 -13.53 -13.18 -1.51
C PRO A 394 -13.37 -13.28 0.01
N ASP A 395 -13.77 -14.42 0.57
CA ASP A 395 -13.72 -14.65 2.00
C ASP A 395 -12.26 -14.68 2.50
N PRO A 396 -11.88 -13.86 3.49
CA PRO A 396 -10.48 -13.75 3.94
C PRO A 396 -9.93 -15.05 4.55
N ASP A 397 -10.77 -15.93 5.10
CA ASP A 397 -10.31 -17.23 5.61
C ASP A 397 -10.05 -18.20 4.45
N GLN A 398 -10.89 -18.14 3.41
CA GLN A 398 -10.69 -18.94 2.20
C GLN A 398 -9.43 -18.51 1.45
N LEU A 399 -9.20 -17.20 1.31
CA LEU A 399 -7.96 -16.66 0.73
C LEU A 399 -6.71 -17.19 1.44
N GLN A 400 -6.71 -17.15 2.77
CA GLN A 400 -5.57 -17.62 3.58
C GLN A 400 -5.39 -19.14 3.50
N SER A 401 -6.47 -19.91 3.64
CA SER A 401 -6.42 -21.38 3.63
C SER A 401 -6.11 -21.97 2.25
N SER A 402 -6.50 -21.30 1.16
CA SER A 402 -6.14 -21.69 -0.20
C SER A 402 -4.78 -21.16 -0.66
N ASN A 403 -4.13 -20.33 0.16
CA ASN A 403 -2.93 -19.58 -0.19
C ASN A 403 -3.10 -18.70 -1.45
N THR A 404 -4.29 -18.15 -1.66
CA THR A 404 -4.57 -17.20 -2.74
C THR A 404 -4.36 -15.79 -2.23
N ARG A 405 -3.32 -15.12 -2.75
CA ARG A 405 -2.74 -13.92 -2.15
C ARG A 405 -2.98 -12.68 -2.99
N TRP A 406 -4.23 -12.38 -3.31
CA TRP A 406 -4.57 -11.08 -3.93
C TRP A 406 -4.03 -9.94 -3.05
N VAL A 407 -3.33 -8.97 -3.64
CA VAL A 407 -2.77 -7.83 -2.89
C VAL A 407 -3.84 -6.81 -2.51
N MET A 408 -4.92 -6.76 -3.30
CA MET A 408 -6.09 -5.92 -3.06
C MET A 408 -7.34 -6.58 -3.65
N PHE A 409 -8.51 -6.14 -3.19
CA PHE A 409 -9.77 -6.27 -3.89
C PHE A 409 -10.37 -4.86 -4.13
N ASN A 410 -11.25 -4.70 -5.12
CA ASN A 410 -12.01 -3.46 -5.31
C ASN A 410 -13.42 -3.80 -5.78
N THR A 411 -14.38 -3.74 -4.87
CA THR A 411 -15.75 -4.16 -5.16
C THR A 411 -16.42 -3.12 -6.03
N TRP A 412 -17.12 -3.55 -7.08
CA TRP A 412 -17.88 -2.62 -7.91
C TRP A 412 -18.98 -1.94 -7.10
N HIS A 413 -19.40 -0.77 -7.55
CA HIS A 413 -20.38 0.07 -6.86
C HIS A 413 -21.80 -0.50 -6.95
N THR A 414 -22.77 0.25 -6.43
CA THR A 414 -24.22 -0.03 -6.54
C THR A 414 -24.64 -1.44 -6.10
N ASP A 415 -25.21 -2.25 -6.99
CA ASP A 415 -25.81 -3.54 -6.65
C ASP A 415 -24.76 -4.53 -6.16
N TRP A 416 -23.53 -4.47 -6.66
CA TRP A 416 -22.48 -5.39 -6.22
C TRP A 416 -22.10 -5.21 -4.75
N LEU A 417 -22.18 -3.99 -4.22
CA LEU A 417 -21.97 -3.72 -2.79
C LEU A 417 -23.25 -3.86 -1.98
N THR A 418 -24.33 -3.22 -2.42
CA THR A 418 -25.52 -2.98 -1.58
C THR A 418 -26.59 -4.05 -1.69
N ASN A 419 -26.59 -4.86 -2.75
CA ASN A 419 -27.47 -6.01 -2.82
C ASN A 419 -26.89 -7.15 -1.99
N THR A 420 -27.59 -7.49 -0.90
CA THR A 420 -27.17 -8.52 0.05
C THR A 420 -27.08 -9.93 -0.54
N SER A 421 -27.58 -10.17 -1.76
CA SER A 421 -27.35 -11.44 -2.46
C SER A 421 -25.93 -11.57 -3.02
N HIS A 422 -25.22 -10.45 -3.24
CA HIS A 422 -23.83 -10.42 -3.70
C HIS A 422 -22.87 -10.28 -2.52
N ASN A 423 -23.12 -9.32 -1.63
CA ASN A 423 -22.34 -9.10 -0.42
C ASN A 423 -23.29 -8.88 0.77
N SER A 424 -23.49 -9.92 1.59
CA SER A 424 -24.32 -9.79 2.79
C SER A 424 -23.65 -8.89 3.82
N ILE A 425 -24.45 -8.21 4.66
CA ILE A 425 -23.93 -7.38 5.77
C ILE A 425 -23.02 -8.19 6.69
N SER A 426 -23.37 -9.45 6.98
CA SER A 426 -22.54 -10.35 7.78
C SER A 426 -21.19 -10.63 7.12
N GLN A 427 -21.14 -10.79 5.80
CA GLN A 427 -19.90 -10.99 5.06
C GLN A 427 -19.06 -9.71 5.06
N LEU A 428 -19.67 -8.54 4.86
CA LEU A 428 -18.96 -7.25 4.94
C LEU A 428 -18.34 -7.06 6.33
N GLN A 429 -19.10 -7.30 7.39
CA GLN A 429 -18.61 -7.24 8.77
C GLN A 429 -17.47 -8.22 9.02
N LYS A 430 -17.59 -9.47 8.55
CA LYS A 430 -16.52 -10.47 8.65
C LYS A 430 -15.26 -9.99 7.93
N THR A 431 -15.39 -9.54 6.69
CA THR A 431 -14.27 -9.13 5.85
C THR A 431 -13.55 -7.93 6.45
N TYR A 432 -14.27 -6.83 6.73
CA TYR A 432 -13.67 -5.59 7.19
C TYR A 432 -13.15 -5.62 8.64
N ASN A 433 -13.54 -6.61 9.44
CA ASN A 433 -12.99 -6.84 10.78
C ASN A 433 -11.97 -7.98 10.83
N SER A 434 -11.57 -8.55 9.70
CA SER A 434 -10.51 -9.56 9.62
C SER A 434 -9.14 -8.93 9.74
N SER A 435 -8.25 -9.50 10.55
CA SER A 435 -6.83 -9.09 10.64
C SER A 435 -6.04 -9.27 9.34
N TYR A 436 -6.60 -10.00 8.36
CA TYR A 436 -5.99 -10.18 7.04
C TYR A 436 -6.32 -9.04 6.07
N VAL A 437 -7.40 -8.30 6.33
CA VAL A 437 -7.91 -7.25 5.44
C VAL A 437 -7.49 -5.89 5.99
N ILE A 438 -6.76 -5.12 5.19
CA ILE A 438 -6.31 -3.78 5.57
C ILE A 438 -7.39 -2.76 5.21
N THR A 439 -7.83 -2.00 6.21
CA THR A 439 -8.79 -0.89 6.10
C THR A 439 -8.09 0.47 6.14
N ARG A 440 -8.80 1.57 5.85
CA ARG A 440 -8.20 2.91 5.71
C ARG A 440 -7.39 3.35 6.92
N ASP A 441 -7.87 3.05 8.12
CA ASP A 441 -7.18 3.43 9.37
C ASP A 441 -5.90 2.64 9.65
N GLU A 442 -5.65 1.57 8.90
CA GLU A 442 -4.48 0.71 9.03
C GLU A 442 -3.42 0.98 7.96
N VAL A 443 -3.74 1.80 6.95
CA VAL A 443 -2.77 2.25 5.95
C VAL A 443 -1.72 3.15 6.64
N PRO A 444 -0.42 2.88 6.50
CA PRO A 444 0.62 3.71 7.10
C PRO A 444 0.68 5.08 6.43
N ASN A 445 1.39 6.03 7.03
CA ASN A 445 1.65 7.30 6.37
C ASN A 445 2.60 7.10 5.17
N LEU A 446 2.07 7.22 3.96
CA LEU A 446 2.80 7.05 2.70
C LEU A 446 3.29 8.39 2.09
N LYS A 447 3.06 9.52 2.78
CA LYS A 447 3.31 10.89 2.29
C LYS A 447 4.77 11.31 2.31
#